data_AF-A0A1J4KHY0-F1
#
_entry.id   AF-A0A1J4KHY0-F1
#
_cell.length_a   1.000
_cell.length_b   1.000
_cell.length_c   1.000
_cell.angle_alpha   90.00
_cell.angle_beta   90.00
_cell.angle_gamma   90.00
#
_symmetry.space_group_name_H-M   'P 1'
#
loop_
_entity.id
_entity.type
_entity.pdbx_description
1 polymer ?
#
loop_
_entity_poly.entity_id
_entity_poly.type
_entity_poly.pdbx_seq_one_letter_code
_entity_poly.pdbx_strand_id
1 'polypeptide(L)'
;MRRQMNRPKPNDFRFLVDEDDDEQQQEDEDKPIETKNEFQQGGKRKPLTLSQSFARSLPKQKIEKISQLADAVDDAIRIKLNERTLYCEKYELYDKYEPKRYDELLEKRLSFLDSRHDEEFIQDVLQNLPENIKPAEIRDLILATAKKLDHKKPVGHGALFLIDVLYEERPELFTPELFEVSNENVQKIGPVVLWLLGRSLREESQVKFTTNDFVNLFLGQFLNPTISVSAAFSVCASHILMKNVTLRSDKKLTSFNCAEILQLKSRRTTNRDNHVLQVLLPLLDKSNVTDPENFAKELMTHYPNCDNKQVLSLFMGATKQSQRFLQGWVQCHDQLIEPSTKYLNTVSQTFPAILEYFPLATLKASNNEFAALTLRKKTLVKSSIRFTVILALAAVAYFVQMK
;
A
#
# COMPACT_ATOMS: atom_id res chain seq x y z
N MET A 1 29.50 -34.43 40.33
CA MET A 1 28.26 -34.94 39.72
C MET A 1 27.56 -33.83 38.93
N ARG A 2 27.73 -33.80 37.61
CA ARG A 2 26.94 -32.99 36.66
C ARG A 2 26.69 -33.87 35.44
N ARG A 3 25.42 -34.17 35.15
CA ARG A 3 25.02 -34.90 33.95
C ARG A 3 25.09 -33.95 32.74
N GLN A 4 25.90 -34.32 31.76
CA GLN A 4 25.81 -33.80 30.40
C GLN A 4 24.57 -34.41 29.74
N MET A 5 23.79 -33.60 29.02
CA MET A 5 22.86 -34.10 28.01
C MET A 5 23.29 -33.61 26.63
N ASN A 6 23.34 -34.60 25.74
CA ASN A 6 23.78 -34.59 24.36
C ASN A 6 23.01 -33.60 23.48
N ARG A 7 23.74 -32.87 22.64
CA ARG A 7 23.19 -32.26 21.42
C ARG A 7 23.07 -33.35 20.34
N PRO A 8 21.95 -33.48 19.62
CA PRO A 8 21.95 -34.18 18.35
C PRO A 8 22.57 -33.31 17.26
N LYS A 9 23.40 -33.94 16.43
CA LYS A 9 24.02 -33.41 15.21
C LYS A 9 22.96 -33.12 14.12
N PRO A 10 23.27 -32.25 13.13
CA PRO A 10 22.41 -32.07 11.96
C PRO A 10 22.51 -33.30 11.06
N ASN A 11 21.35 -33.84 10.66
CA ASN A 11 21.29 -34.90 9.66
C ASN A 11 21.45 -34.30 8.27
N ASP A 12 22.49 -34.78 7.59
CA ASP A 12 22.62 -34.85 6.14
C ASP A 12 21.43 -35.57 5.52
N PHE A 13 20.89 -35.00 4.43
CA PHE A 13 20.40 -35.78 3.30
C PHE A 13 20.91 -35.12 2.01
N ARG A 14 22.01 -35.69 1.50
CA ARG A 14 22.45 -35.64 0.11
C ARG A 14 21.47 -36.45 -0.75
N PHE A 15 20.88 -35.84 -1.77
CA PHE A 15 20.36 -36.40 -3.03
C PHE A 15 20.06 -35.14 -3.89
N LEU A 16 20.71 -34.80 -5.01
CA LEU A 16 21.54 -35.49 -5.99
C LEU A 16 22.64 -34.53 -6.47
N VAL A 17 23.80 -35.11 -6.72
CA VAL A 17 25.03 -34.52 -7.27
C VAL A 17 24.90 -34.47 -8.80
N ASP A 18 25.49 -33.44 -9.39
CA ASP A 18 25.81 -33.28 -10.81
C ASP A 18 26.81 -34.36 -11.27
N GLU A 19 26.52 -35.01 -12.41
CA GLU A 19 27.35 -35.90 -13.27
C GLU A 19 26.30 -36.65 -14.16
N ASP A 20 26.26 -36.70 -15.49
CA ASP A 20 27.24 -36.50 -16.57
C ASP A 20 26.47 -36.18 -17.88
N ASP A 21 26.90 -35.16 -18.64
CA ASP A 21 26.60 -35.06 -20.07
C ASP A 21 27.74 -35.77 -20.82
N ASP A 22 27.58 -37.07 -21.05
CA ASP A 22 28.50 -37.86 -21.88
C ASP A 22 28.44 -37.38 -23.33
N GLU A 23 29.53 -36.74 -23.75
CA GLU A 23 29.94 -36.61 -25.14
C GLU A 23 30.14 -38.01 -25.74
N GLN A 24 29.29 -38.39 -26.70
CA GLN A 24 29.64 -39.43 -27.68
C GLN A 24 29.87 -38.78 -29.03
N GLN A 25 31.15 -38.52 -29.32
CA GLN A 25 31.69 -38.54 -30.67
C GLN A 25 31.70 -39.99 -31.17
N GLN A 26 31.15 -40.25 -32.35
CA GLN A 26 31.54 -41.39 -33.15
C GLN A 26 31.67 -40.97 -34.61
N GLU A 27 32.83 -41.32 -35.14
CA GLU A 27 33.39 -41.01 -36.45
C GLU A 27 32.62 -41.66 -37.62
N ASP A 28 32.88 -41.08 -38.79
CA ASP A 28 32.34 -41.37 -40.12
C ASP A 28 32.52 -42.82 -40.61
N GLU A 29 31.57 -43.30 -41.43
CA GLU A 29 31.87 -44.15 -42.59
C GLU A 29 31.00 -43.78 -43.80
N ASP A 30 31.69 -43.54 -44.93
CA ASP A 30 31.20 -43.16 -46.24
C ASP A 30 30.19 -44.13 -46.88
N LYS A 31 29.18 -43.57 -47.57
CA LYS A 31 28.84 -43.95 -48.97
C LYS A 31 27.98 -42.88 -49.65
N PRO A 32 28.20 -42.62 -50.96
CA PRO A 32 27.65 -41.46 -51.65
C PRO A 32 26.27 -41.75 -52.22
N ILE A 33 25.35 -40.80 -52.06
CA ILE A 33 24.16 -40.70 -52.91
C ILE A 33 24.09 -39.27 -53.43
N GLU A 34 24.47 -39.10 -54.69
CA GLU A 34 24.06 -37.96 -55.49
C GLU A 34 22.54 -37.98 -55.67
N THR A 35 21.87 -36.97 -55.13
CA THR A 35 20.61 -36.49 -55.72
C THR A 35 20.57 -34.97 -55.63
N LYS A 36 20.64 -34.36 -56.81
CA LYS A 36 20.34 -32.95 -57.07
C LYS A 36 19.04 -32.55 -56.36
N ASN A 37 19.06 -31.45 -55.60
CA ASN A 37 18.23 -30.27 -55.84
C ASN A 37 18.37 -29.25 -54.70
N GLU A 38 18.93 -28.09 -55.06
CA GLU A 38 18.62 -26.74 -54.56
C GLU A 38 17.93 -26.63 -53.18
N PHE A 39 18.70 -26.77 -52.10
CA PHE A 39 18.41 -26.00 -50.89
C PHE A 39 19.26 -24.75 -50.92
N GLN A 40 18.66 -23.65 -51.39
CA GLN A 40 19.19 -22.32 -51.12
C GLN A 40 19.35 -22.18 -49.60
N GLN A 41 20.58 -21.89 -49.18
CA GLN A 41 20.92 -21.51 -47.82
C GLN A 41 19.89 -20.50 -47.32
N GLY A 42 19.09 -20.92 -46.35
CA GLY A 42 18.03 -20.10 -45.78
C GLY A 42 18.63 -18.80 -45.26
N GLY A 43 18.38 -17.71 -45.98
CA GLY A 43 18.67 -16.37 -45.50
C GLY A 43 18.06 -16.25 -44.10
N LYS A 44 18.89 -15.89 -43.11
CA LYS A 44 18.44 -15.61 -41.75
C LYS A 44 17.30 -14.60 -41.87
N ARG A 45 16.05 -15.07 -41.74
CA ARG A 45 14.87 -14.21 -41.80
C ARG A 45 15.09 -13.15 -40.73
N LYS A 46 15.08 -11.87 -41.14
CA LYS A 46 15.14 -10.77 -40.17
C LYS A 46 14.01 -11.01 -39.15
N PRO A 47 14.29 -10.87 -37.85
CA PRO A 47 13.24 -10.97 -36.84
C PRO A 47 12.15 -9.95 -37.18
N LEU A 48 10.89 -10.39 -37.11
CA LEU A 48 9.74 -9.52 -37.34
C LEU A 48 9.72 -8.42 -36.28
N THR A 49 9.28 -7.23 -36.64
CA THR A 49 8.95 -6.18 -35.66
C THR A 49 7.72 -6.59 -34.83
N LEU A 50 7.45 -5.87 -33.74
CA LEU A 50 6.26 -6.11 -32.91
C LEU A 50 4.99 -5.91 -33.74
N SER A 51 4.88 -4.81 -34.47
CA SER A 51 3.78 -4.53 -35.40
C SER A 51 3.58 -5.63 -36.44
N GLN A 52 4.66 -6.12 -37.06
CA GLN A 52 4.57 -7.22 -38.04
C GLN A 52 4.13 -8.55 -37.40
N SER A 53 4.53 -8.80 -36.16
CA SER A 53 4.10 -9.99 -35.42
C SER A 53 2.62 -9.87 -35.04
N PHE A 54 2.20 -8.71 -34.56
CA PHE A 54 0.82 -8.40 -34.20
C PHE A 54 -0.14 -8.50 -35.37
N ALA A 55 0.20 -7.90 -36.52
CA ALA A 55 -0.61 -8.00 -37.73
C ALA A 55 -0.85 -9.44 -38.20
N ARG A 56 0.07 -10.37 -37.89
CA ARG A 56 -0.10 -11.81 -38.17
C ARG A 56 -0.95 -12.53 -37.15
N SER A 57 -0.94 -12.07 -35.90
CA SER A 57 -1.72 -12.63 -34.79
C SER A 57 -3.17 -12.14 -34.78
N LEU A 58 -3.45 -11.02 -35.45
CA LEU A 58 -4.81 -10.51 -35.58
C LEU A 58 -5.74 -11.52 -36.26
N PRO A 59 -6.94 -11.78 -35.71
CA PRO A 59 -7.92 -12.62 -36.37
C PRO A 59 -8.35 -11.98 -37.69
N LYS A 60 -8.74 -12.83 -38.67
CA LYS A 60 -9.27 -12.35 -39.96
C LYS A 60 -10.61 -11.60 -39.85
N GLN A 61 -11.28 -11.73 -38.70
CA GLN A 61 -12.56 -11.07 -38.38
C GLN A 61 -12.30 -9.86 -37.47
N LYS A 62 -13.18 -8.85 -37.52
CA LYS A 62 -13.09 -7.66 -36.65
C LYS A 62 -13.10 -8.12 -35.18
N ILE A 63 -12.21 -7.56 -34.37
CA ILE A 63 -12.17 -7.82 -32.93
C ILE A 63 -13.42 -7.21 -32.29
N GLU A 64 -14.20 -8.05 -31.60
CA GLU A 64 -15.41 -7.62 -30.89
C GLU A 64 -15.20 -7.56 -29.39
N LYS A 65 -14.24 -8.33 -28.86
CA LYS A 65 -13.99 -8.47 -27.41
C LYS A 65 -12.54 -8.16 -27.08
N ILE A 66 -12.33 -7.52 -25.94
CA ILE A 66 -10.99 -7.17 -25.46
C ILE A 66 -10.10 -8.38 -25.23
N SER A 67 -10.68 -9.53 -24.86
CA SER A 67 -9.95 -10.78 -24.68
C SER A 67 -9.33 -11.31 -25.97
N GLN A 68 -9.98 -11.13 -27.12
CA GLN A 68 -9.43 -11.53 -28.42
C GLN A 68 -8.21 -10.69 -28.78
N LEU A 69 -8.26 -9.38 -28.49
CA LEU A 69 -7.11 -8.50 -28.65
C LEU A 69 -5.98 -8.90 -27.71
N ALA A 70 -6.29 -9.20 -26.44
CA ALA A 70 -5.29 -9.63 -25.46
C ALA A 70 -4.53 -10.89 -25.91
N ASP A 71 -5.22 -11.87 -26.51
CA ASP A 71 -4.59 -13.08 -27.06
C ASP A 71 -3.68 -12.75 -28.26
N ALA A 72 -4.11 -11.85 -29.16
CA ALA A 72 -3.29 -11.42 -30.30
C ALA A 72 -2.02 -10.66 -29.85
N VAL A 73 -2.13 -9.84 -28.81
CA VAL A 73 -1.00 -9.12 -28.21
C VAL A 73 -0.06 -10.08 -27.47
N ASP A 74 -0.59 -11.08 -26.76
CA ASP A 74 0.20 -12.17 -26.16
C ASP A 74 1.08 -12.89 -27.20
N ASP A 75 0.52 -13.18 -28.37
CA ASP A 75 1.27 -13.86 -29.44
C ASP A 75 2.35 -12.97 -30.07
N ALA A 76 2.10 -11.66 -30.13
CA ALA A 76 3.04 -10.67 -30.66
C ALA A 76 4.20 -10.39 -29.69
N ILE A 77 3.90 -10.18 -28.41
CA ILE A 77 4.88 -9.86 -27.37
C ILE A 77 5.50 -11.15 -26.84
N ARG A 78 6.40 -11.73 -27.63
CA ARG A 78 7.22 -12.87 -27.18
C ARG A 78 8.24 -12.41 -26.14
N ILE A 79 7.96 -12.70 -24.87
CA ILE A 79 8.91 -12.45 -23.78
C ILE A 79 10.01 -13.53 -23.76
N LYS A 80 11.26 -13.09 -23.61
CA LYS A 80 12.43 -13.98 -23.51
C LYS A 80 12.37 -14.81 -22.22
N LEU A 81 12.93 -16.02 -22.23
CA LEU A 81 12.83 -16.95 -21.10
C LEU A 81 13.31 -16.35 -19.77
N ASN A 82 14.38 -15.56 -19.80
CA ASN A 82 14.95 -14.87 -18.64
C ASN A 82 14.11 -13.66 -18.15
N GLU A 83 13.22 -13.13 -18.99
CA GLU A 83 12.31 -12.02 -18.65
C GLU A 83 10.95 -12.53 -18.17
N ARG A 84 10.53 -13.73 -18.63
CA ARG A 84 9.23 -14.34 -18.27
C ARG A 84 9.03 -14.49 -16.78
N THR A 85 10.12 -14.82 -16.08
CA THR A 85 10.08 -15.01 -14.64
C THR A 85 10.13 -13.69 -13.89
N LEU A 86 10.63 -12.58 -14.43
CA LEU A 86 10.74 -11.29 -13.68
C LEU A 86 9.42 -10.80 -13.08
N TYR A 87 8.30 -11.17 -13.68
CA TYR A 87 6.97 -10.87 -13.15
C TYR A 87 6.63 -11.67 -11.86
N CYS A 88 7.00 -12.96 -11.79
CA CYS A 88 6.69 -13.88 -10.68
C CYS A 88 7.87 -14.13 -9.73
N GLU A 89 9.09 -14.07 -10.25
CA GLU A 89 10.31 -14.47 -9.57
C GLU A 89 10.54 -13.52 -8.40
N LYS A 90 10.65 -14.10 -7.21
CA LYS A 90 11.04 -13.41 -5.98
C LYS A 90 9.98 -12.49 -5.37
N TYR A 91 8.77 -12.39 -5.96
CA TYR A 91 7.63 -11.70 -5.32
C TYR A 91 7.40 -12.22 -3.89
N GLU A 92 7.46 -13.55 -3.73
CA GLU A 92 7.27 -14.23 -2.44
C GLU A 92 8.53 -14.26 -1.56
N LEU A 93 9.70 -13.93 -2.08
CA LEU A 93 10.98 -14.09 -1.38
C LEU A 93 11.35 -12.87 -0.50
N TYR A 94 10.36 -12.09 -0.06
CA TYR A 94 10.59 -10.91 0.77
C TYR A 94 11.35 -11.25 2.06
N ASP A 95 11.19 -12.47 2.56
CA ASP A 95 11.86 -13.00 3.75
C ASP A 95 13.37 -13.25 3.56
N LYS A 96 13.84 -13.34 2.31
CA LYS A 96 15.25 -13.55 1.96
C LYS A 96 16.01 -12.27 1.69
N TYR A 97 15.34 -11.13 1.57
CA TYR A 97 15.96 -9.88 1.15
C TYR A 97 15.67 -8.75 2.14
N GLU A 98 16.69 -7.98 2.49
CA GLU A 98 16.50 -6.71 3.18
C GLU A 98 15.70 -5.72 2.32
N PRO A 99 15.02 -4.72 2.91
CA PRO A 99 14.17 -3.79 2.18
C PRO A 99 14.80 -3.15 0.96
N LYS A 100 16.05 -2.69 1.07
CA LYS A 100 16.77 -2.06 -0.04
C LYS A 100 16.96 -3.00 -1.24
N ARG A 101 17.32 -4.26 -0.97
CA ARG A 101 17.53 -5.25 -2.04
C ARG A 101 16.22 -5.71 -2.66
N TYR A 102 15.14 -5.77 -1.87
CA TYR A 102 13.81 -6.01 -2.40
C TYR A 102 13.35 -4.88 -3.34
N ASP A 103 13.68 -3.63 -3.00
CA ASP A 103 13.31 -2.48 -3.83
C ASP A 103 13.94 -2.50 -5.23
N GLU A 104 15.20 -2.96 -5.34
CA GLU A 104 15.88 -3.18 -6.62
C GLU A 104 15.21 -4.28 -7.47
N LEU A 105 14.65 -5.32 -6.83
CA LEU A 105 13.90 -6.37 -7.52
C LEU A 105 12.53 -5.84 -7.98
N LEU A 106 11.87 -5.05 -7.14
CA LEU A 106 10.62 -4.40 -7.47
C LEU A 106 10.80 -3.48 -8.69
N GLU A 107 11.89 -2.72 -8.76
CA GLU A 107 12.15 -1.85 -9.92
C GLU A 107 12.21 -2.64 -11.23
N LYS A 108 12.98 -3.73 -11.25
CA LYS A 108 13.05 -4.62 -12.43
C LYS A 108 11.69 -5.19 -12.81
N ARG A 109 10.85 -5.49 -11.82
CA ARG A 109 9.50 -6.00 -12.02
C ARG A 109 8.55 -4.92 -12.56
N LEU A 110 8.70 -3.67 -12.15
CA LEU A 110 7.87 -2.58 -12.67
C LEU A 110 8.29 -2.16 -14.07
N SER A 111 9.57 -2.33 -14.44
CA SER A 111 10.14 -1.87 -15.72
C SER A 111 10.27 -2.93 -16.81
N PHE A 112 9.86 -4.18 -16.57
CA PHE A 112 10.19 -5.29 -17.50
C PHE A 112 9.54 -5.18 -18.89
N LEU A 113 8.45 -4.41 -19.04
CA LEU A 113 7.76 -4.16 -20.31
C LEU A 113 8.19 -2.87 -21.02
N ASP A 114 9.13 -2.10 -20.47
CA ASP A 114 9.51 -0.78 -21.00
C ASP A 114 10.11 -0.89 -22.39
N SER A 115 10.92 -1.92 -22.59
CA SER A 115 11.51 -2.25 -23.90
C SER A 115 10.50 -2.73 -24.95
N ARG A 116 9.20 -2.73 -24.64
CA ARG A 116 8.10 -3.10 -25.54
C ARG A 116 7.14 -1.94 -25.80
N HIS A 117 7.32 -0.79 -25.16
CA HIS A 117 6.59 0.44 -25.48
C HIS A 117 7.16 1.03 -26.78
N ASP A 118 6.71 0.47 -27.90
CA ASP A 118 7.00 0.97 -29.25
C ASP A 118 5.76 1.74 -29.74
N GLU A 119 5.93 3.02 -30.09
CA GLU A 119 4.83 3.90 -30.50
C GLU A 119 4.03 3.34 -31.68
N GLU A 120 4.71 2.77 -32.69
CA GLU A 120 4.03 2.21 -33.88
C GLU A 120 3.14 1.03 -33.46
N PHE A 121 3.67 0.16 -32.61
CA PHE A 121 2.94 -0.99 -32.10
C PHE A 121 1.78 -0.60 -31.18
N ILE A 122 1.95 0.41 -30.33
CA ILE A 122 0.87 0.94 -29.50
C ILE A 122 -0.25 1.48 -30.39
N GLN A 123 0.08 2.25 -31.43
CA GLN A 123 -0.92 2.76 -32.37
C GLN A 123 -1.67 1.63 -33.09
N ASP A 124 -0.98 0.57 -33.50
CA ASP A 124 -1.62 -0.61 -34.08
C ASP A 124 -2.61 -1.28 -33.11
N VAL A 125 -2.24 -1.40 -31.83
CA VAL A 125 -3.11 -1.95 -30.78
C VAL A 125 -4.33 -1.05 -30.58
N LEU A 126 -4.14 0.27 -30.48
CA LEU A 126 -5.21 1.24 -30.27
C LEU A 126 -6.22 1.24 -31.43
N GLN A 127 -5.75 1.13 -32.67
CA GLN A 127 -6.62 1.06 -33.85
C GLN A 127 -7.50 -0.20 -33.90
N ASN A 128 -7.10 -1.25 -33.17
CA ASN A 128 -7.83 -2.52 -33.10
C ASN A 128 -8.63 -2.69 -31.79
N LEU A 129 -8.74 -1.64 -30.98
CA LEU A 129 -9.55 -1.66 -29.76
C LEU A 129 -11.05 -1.78 -30.08
N PRO A 130 -11.81 -2.58 -29.31
CA PRO A 130 -13.27 -2.53 -29.35
C PRO A 130 -13.78 -1.12 -28.99
N GLU A 131 -14.81 -0.65 -29.70
CA GLU A 131 -15.36 0.71 -29.53
C GLU A 131 -15.98 0.94 -28.14
N ASN A 132 -16.58 -0.09 -27.54
CA ASN A 132 -17.32 0.00 -26.28
C ASN A 132 -16.78 -0.99 -25.24
N ILE A 133 -15.73 -0.59 -24.54
CA ILE A 133 -15.16 -1.37 -23.43
C ILE A 133 -15.77 -0.88 -22.11
N LYS A 134 -16.30 -1.80 -21.30
CA LYS A 134 -16.84 -1.49 -19.96
C LYS A 134 -15.82 -1.79 -18.85
N PRO A 135 -15.86 -1.09 -17.70
CA PRO A 135 -14.98 -1.38 -16.56
C PRO A 135 -15.04 -2.85 -16.07
N ALA A 136 -16.21 -3.50 -16.18
CA ALA A 136 -16.36 -4.91 -15.84
C ALA A 136 -15.49 -5.83 -16.72
N GLU A 137 -15.30 -5.48 -18.00
CA GLU A 137 -14.45 -6.25 -18.92
C GLU A 137 -12.97 -6.08 -18.58
N ILE A 138 -12.56 -4.92 -18.06
CA ILE A 138 -11.20 -4.71 -17.53
C ILE A 138 -10.96 -5.61 -16.32
N ARG A 139 -11.94 -5.73 -15.42
CA ARG A 139 -11.86 -6.66 -14.29
C ARG A 139 -11.65 -8.10 -14.75
N ASP A 140 -12.45 -8.55 -15.70
CA ASP A 140 -12.36 -9.91 -16.25
C ASP A 140 -11.01 -10.13 -16.95
N LEU A 141 -10.50 -9.12 -17.65
CA LEU A 141 -9.18 -9.15 -18.28
C LEU A 141 -8.05 -9.26 -17.24
N ILE A 142 -8.10 -8.49 -16.15
CA ILE A 142 -7.13 -8.58 -15.04
C ILE A 142 -7.16 -10.00 -14.43
N LEU A 143 -8.34 -10.55 -14.16
CA LEU A 143 -8.53 -11.89 -13.60
C LEU A 143 -7.97 -12.97 -14.53
N ALA A 144 -8.27 -12.90 -15.82
CA ALA A 144 -7.77 -13.83 -16.82
C ALA A 144 -6.25 -13.75 -16.96
N THR A 145 -5.70 -12.54 -16.96
CA THR A 145 -4.26 -12.28 -17.04
C THR A 145 -3.53 -12.82 -15.82
N ALA A 146 -4.05 -12.56 -14.61
CA ALA A 146 -3.52 -13.11 -13.37
C ALA A 146 -3.44 -14.65 -13.42
N LYS A 147 -4.49 -15.31 -13.89
CA LYS A 147 -4.53 -16.78 -14.04
C LYS A 147 -3.48 -17.29 -15.02
N LYS A 148 -3.30 -16.62 -16.17
CA LYS A 148 -2.30 -16.99 -17.18
C LYS A 148 -0.85 -16.85 -16.65
N LEU A 149 -0.61 -15.81 -15.84
CA LEU A 149 0.71 -15.51 -15.29
C LEU A 149 1.08 -16.37 -14.06
N ASP A 150 0.12 -17.02 -13.40
CA ASP A 150 0.34 -17.90 -12.25
C ASP A 150 0.92 -19.29 -12.62
N HIS A 151 1.04 -19.60 -13.92
CA HIS A 151 1.56 -20.89 -14.37
C HIS A 151 3.10 -20.99 -14.29
N LYS A 152 3.63 -22.21 -14.09
CA LYS A 152 5.09 -22.51 -14.08
C LYS A 152 5.83 -21.98 -15.32
N LYS A 153 5.15 -21.93 -16.46
CA LYS A 153 5.60 -21.27 -17.69
C LYS A 153 4.61 -20.13 -17.97
N PRO A 154 4.82 -18.94 -17.38
CA PRO A 154 3.83 -17.88 -17.43
C PRO A 154 3.62 -17.40 -18.87
N VAL A 155 2.36 -17.22 -19.22
CA VAL A 155 1.86 -16.57 -20.44
C VAL A 155 0.92 -15.44 -20.00
N GLY A 156 0.47 -14.54 -20.88
CA GLY A 156 -0.35 -13.39 -20.47
C GLY A 156 0.40 -12.06 -20.33
N HIS A 157 1.68 -12.01 -20.66
CA HIS A 157 2.44 -10.75 -20.59
C HIS A 157 2.00 -9.73 -21.64
N GLY A 158 1.49 -10.17 -22.79
CA GLY A 158 0.89 -9.29 -23.78
C GLY A 158 -0.48 -8.80 -23.33
N ALA A 159 -1.27 -9.64 -22.65
CA ALA A 159 -2.49 -9.19 -21.98
C ALA A 159 -2.16 -8.13 -20.90
N LEU A 160 -1.08 -8.32 -20.11
CA LEU A 160 -0.62 -7.33 -19.15
C LEU A 160 -0.19 -6.02 -19.82
N PHE A 161 0.52 -6.10 -20.94
CA PHE A 161 0.88 -4.94 -21.76
C PHE A 161 -0.37 -4.21 -22.29
N LEU A 162 -1.38 -4.94 -22.78
CA LEU A 162 -2.62 -4.34 -23.23
C LEU A 162 -3.35 -3.59 -22.09
N ILE A 163 -3.36 -4.17 -20.88
CA ILE A 163 -3.91 -3.48 -19.70
C ILE A 163 -3.13 -2.19 -19.42
N ASP A 164 -1.81 -2.20 -19.56
CA ASP A 164 -0.95 -1.01 -19.41
C ASP A 164 -1.31 0.09 -20.42
N VAL A 165 -1.42 -0.27 -21.71
CA VAL A 165 -1.82 0.65 -22.77
C VAL A 165 -3.19 1.25 -22.47
N LEU A 166 -4.16 0.44 -22.04
CA LEU A 166 -5.48 0.93 -21.64
C LEU A 166 -5.42 1.81 -20.39
N TYR A 167 -4.52 1.51 -19.46
CA TYR A 167 -4.36 2.28 -18.23
C TYR A 167 -3.86 3.69 -18.50
N GLU A 168 -3.03 3.86 -19.52
CA GLU A 168 -2.50 5.16 -19.96
C GLU A 168 -3.47 5.91 -20.87
N GLU A 169 -4.05 5.22 -21.87
CA GLU A 169 -4.84 5.85 -22.93
C GLU A 169 -6.34 5.96 -22.60
N ARG A 170 -6.85 5.12 -21.70
CA ARG A 170 -8.26 5.04 -21.30
C ARG A 170 -8.41 4.95 -19.76
N PRO A 171 -7.83 5.88 -18.99
CA PRO A 171 -7.80 5.79 -17.52
C PRO A 171 -9.19 5.79 -16.88
N GLU A 172 -10.22 6.29 -17.57
CA GLU A 172 -11.60 6.27 -17.10
C GLU A 172 -12.19 4.87 -16.95
N LEU A 173 -11.57 3.85 -17.57
CA LEU A 173 -11.97 2.45 -17.41
C LEU A 173 -11.52 1.85 -16.08
N PHE A 174 -10.61 2.52 -15.35
CA PHE A 174 -9.97 2.01 -14.15
C PHE A 174 -10.55 2.64 -12.88
N THR A 175 -11.72 2.15 -12.47
CA THR A 175 -12.36 2.60 -11.23
C THR A 175 -11.63 2.10 -9.97
N PRO A 176 -11.72 2.79 -8.83
CA PRO A 176 -11.03 2.40 -7.59
C PRO A 176 -11.29 0.96 -7.14
N GLU A 177 -12.50 0.44 -7.38
CA GLU A 177 -12.92 -0.92 -7.00
C GLU A 177 -12.13 -2.02 -7.73
N LEU A 178 -11.48 -1.72 -8.86
CA LEU A 178 -10.63 -2.67 -9.57
C LEU A 178 -9.32 -2.95 -8.82
N PHE A 179 -8.90 -2.05 -7.96
CA PHE A 179 -7.68 -2.19 -7.15
C PHE A 179 -7.96 -2.79 -5.77
N GLU A 180 -9.23 -2.98 -5.41
CA GLU A 180 -9.61 -3.67 -4.18
C GLU A 180 -9.39 -5.18 -4.32
N VAL A 181 -8.44 -5.70 -3.55
CA VAL A 181 -8.09 -7.12 -3.57
C VAL A 181 -8.52 -7.77 -2.27
N SER A 182 -9.47 -8.70 -2.35
CA SER A 182 -9.89 -9.50 -1.20
C SER A 182 -8.78 -10.44 -0.73
N ASN A 183 -8.78 -10.75 0.57
CA ASN A 183 -7.78 -11.64 1.19
C ASN A 183 -7.71 -13.01 0.51
N GLU A 184 -8.82 -13.52 0.01
CA GLU A 184 -8.90 -14.83 -0.66
C GLU A 184 -8.22 -14.84 -2.04
N ASN A 185 -8.16 -13.69 -2.71
CA ASN A 185 -7.64 -13.57 -4.07
C ASN A 185 -6.28 -12.89 -4.16
N VAL A 186 -5.72 -12.43 -3.04
CA VAL A 186 -4.51 -11.61 -3.00
C VAL A 186 -3.26 -12.31 -3.57
N GLN A 187 -3.14 -13.62 -3.43
CA GLN A 187 -2.03 -14.37 -4.04
C GLN A 187 -2.11 -14.38 -5.57
N LYS A 188 -3.32 -14.53 -6.12
CA LYS A 188 -3.55 -14.67 -7.57
C LYS A 188 -3.52 -13.31 -8.28
N ILE A 189 -4.33 -12.38 -7.79
CA ILE A 189 -4.58 -11.09 -8.47
C ILE A 189 -3.60 -10.02 -7.99
N GLY A 190 -3.16 -10.11 -6.74
CA GLY A 190 -2.32 -9.10 -6.10
C GLY A 190 -1.07 -8.73 -6.90
N PRO A 191 -0.35 -9.69 -7.51
CA PRO A 191 0.75 -9.39 -8.41
C PRO A 191 0.38 -8.42 -9.54
N VAL A 192 -0.74 -8.63 -10.25
CA VAL A 192 -1.17 -7.78 -11.38
C VAL A 192 -1.55 -6.40 -10.87
N VAL A 193 -2.36 -6.34 -9.80
CA VAL A 193 -2.83 -5.09 -9.21
C VAL A 193 -1.68 -4.24 -8.70
N LEU A 194 -0.72 -4.82 -7.98
CA LEU A 194 0.46 -4.10 -7.51
C LEU A 194 1.34 -3.63 -8.66
N TRP A 195 1.42 -4.38 -9.75
CA TRP A 195 2.15 -3.95 -10.93
C TRP A 195 1.50 -2.71 -11.57
N LEU A 196 0.17 -2.70 -11.76
CA LEU A 196 -0.58 -1.54 -12.26
C LEU A 196 -0.49 -0.33 -11.33
N LEU A 197 -0.60 -0.57 -10.02
CA LEU A 197 -0.40 0.48 -9.02
C LEU A 197 1.02 1.04 -9.05
N GLY A 198 2.03 0.20 -9.31
CA GLY A 198 3.40 0.63 -9.56
C GLY A 198 3.57 1.41 -10.87
N ARG A 199 2.81 1.09 -11.93
CA ARG A 199 2.77 1.86 -13.19
C ARG A 199 2.35 3.31 -12.98
N SER A 200 1.41 3.57 -12.07
CA SER A 200 0.98 4.94 -11.72
C SER A 200 2.09 5.83 -11.11
N LEU A 201 3.23 5.24 -10.75
CA LEU A 201 4.38 5.96 -10.21
C LEU A 201 5.27 6.56 -11.29
N ARG A 202 5.08 6.21 -12.57
CA ARG A 202 5.85 6.79 -13.67
C ARG A 202 5.50 8.25 -13.87
N GLU A 203 6.50 9.04 -14.26
CA GLU A 203 6.31 10.47 -14.51
C GLU A 203 5.26 10.74 -15.59
N GLU A 204 5.22 9.88 -16.60
CA GLU A 204 4.36 9.95 -17.79
C GLU A 204 2.92 9.51 -17.51
N SER A 205 2.67 8.84 -16.38
CA SER A 205 1.36 8.26 -16.10
C SER A 205 0.30 9.33 -15.84
N GLN A 206 -0.84 9.21 -16.55
CA GLN A 206 -2.02 10.06 -16.36
C GLN A 206 -2.79 9.70 -15.08
N VAL A 207 -2.64 8.47 -14.58
CA VAL A 207 -3.33 8.02 -13.37
C VAL A 207 -2.49 8.35 -12.15
N LYS A 208 -3.06 9.14 -11.23
CA LYS A 208 -2.33 9.71 -10.10
C LYS A 208 -3.07 9.46 -8.78
N PHE A 209 -2.48 8.64 -7.93
CA PHE A 209 -2.94 8.41 -6.56
C PHE A 209 -2.27 9.36 -5.56
N THR A 210 -3.03 9.85 -4.60
CA THR A 210 -2.48 10.50 -3.40
C THR A 210 -1.92 9.45 -2.45
N THR A 211 -1.14 9.88 -1.46
CA THR A 211 -0.69 8.97 -0.40
C THR A 211 -1.87 8.35 0.35
N ASN A 212 -2.97 9.09 0.56
CA ASN A 212 -4.17 8.53 1.20
C ASN A 212 -4.86 7.46 0.35
N ASP A 213 -4.90 7.62 -0.97
CA ASP A 213 -5.53 6.61 -1.84
C ASP A 213 -4.79 5.27 -1.75
N PHE A 214 -3.46 5.30 -1.83
CA PHE A 214 -2.64 4.10 -1.64
C PHE A 214 -2.82 3.47 -0.26
N VAL A 215 -2.88 4.29 0.79
CA VAL A 215 -3.13 3.77 2.14
C VAL A 215 -4.47 3.06 2.20
N ASN A 216 -5.54 3.67 1.69
CA ASN A 216 -6.88 3.08 1.68
C ASN A 216 -6.90 1.73 0.95
N LEU A 217 -6.23 1.64 -0.20
CA LEU A 217 -6.13 0.40 -0.98
C LEU A 217 -5.37 -0.72 -0.24
N PHE A 218 -4.34 -0.36 0.52
CA PHE A 218 -3.42 -1.33 1.12
C PHE A 218 -3.71 -1.67 2.57
N LEU A 219 -4.48 -0.85 3.28
CA LEU A 219 -4.64 -0.95 4.73
C LEU A 219 -5.18 -2.32 5.17
N GLY A 220 -6.17 -2.84 4.45
CA GLY A 220 -6.75 -4.16 4.72
C GLY A 220 -5.70 -5.29 4.69
N GLN A 221 -4.69 -5.18 3.81
CA GLN A 221 -3.60 -6.16 3.70
C GLN A 221 -2.48 -5.91 4.71
N PHE A 222 -2.17 -4.65 5.02
CA PHE A 222 -1.19 -4.31 6.06
C PHE A 222 -1.63 -4.81 7.45
N LEU A 223 -2.92 -4.65 7.78
CA LEU A 223 -3.46 -5.01 9.10
C LEU A 223 -4.01 -6.44 9.17
N ASN A 224 -3.93 -7.21 8.08
CA ASN A 224 -4.43 -8.58 8.04
C ASN A 224 -3.64 -9.48 9.01
N PRO A 225 -4.30 -10.20 9.94
CA PRO A 225 -3.63 -11.13 10.85
C PRO A 225 -3.14 -12.41 10.16
N THR A 226 -3.73 -12.79 9.02
CA THR A 226 -3.38 -14.00 8.28
C THR A 226 -2.18 -13.74 7.37
N ILE A 227 -0.98 -13.94 7.92
CA ILE A 227 0.30 -13.61 7.27
C ILE A 227 0.57 -14.47 6.03
N SER A 228 0.22 -15.75 6.04
CA SER A 228 0.60 -16.71 4.98
C SER A 228 0.09 -16.35 3.58
N VAL A 229 -1.01 -15.61 3.49
CA VAL A 229 -1.67 -15.31 2.21
C VAL A 229 -1.30 -13.90 1.69
N SER A 230 -1.20 -12.91 2.58
CA SER A 230 -1.04 -11.50 2.22
C SER A 230 0.41 -10.98 2.28
N ALA A 231 1.36 -11.75 2.81
CA ALA A 231 2.65 -11.18 3.20
C ALA A 231 3.44 -10.54 2.04
N ALA A 232 3.59 -11.24 0.92
CA ALA A 232 4.29 -10.72 -0.26
C ALA A 232 3.62 -9.46 -0.81
N PHE A 233 2.27 -9.44 -0.80
CA PHE A 233 1.50 -8.28 -1.21
C PHE A 233 1.78 -7.09 -0.31
N SER A 234 1.66 -7.25 1.00
CA SER A 234 1.86 -6.18 1.98
C SER A 234 3.27 -5.61 1.91
N VAL A 235 4.30 -6.44 1.70
CA VAL A 235 5.67 -5.94 1.51
C VAL A 235 5.78 -5.13 0.23
N CYS A 236 5.34 -5.66 -0.91
CA CYS A 236 5.39 -4.96 -2.19
C CYS A 236 4.60 -3.63 -2.17
N ALA A 237 3.39 -3.65 -1.62
CA ALA A 237 2.53 -2.49 -1.42
C ALA A 237 3.20 -1.40 -0.57
N SER A 238 3.93 -1.79 0.48
CA SER A 238 4.65 -0.83 1.33
C SER A 238 5.73 -0.07 0.56
N HIS A 239 6.45 -0.74 -0.36
CA HIS A 239 7.44 -0.10 -1.22
C HIS A 239 6.79 0.81 -2.26
N ILE A 240 5.71 0.37 -2.91
CA ILE A 240 4.95 1.20 -3.87
C ILE A 240 4.46 2.48 -3.19
N LEU A 241 3.86 2.37 -2.00
CA LEU A 241 3.44 3.52 -1.20
C LEU A 241 4.61 4.46 -0.89
N MET A 242 5.75 3.92 -0.43
CA MET A 242 6.90 4.75 -0.07
C MET A 242 7.55 5.42 -1.30
N LYS A 243 7.57 4.74 -2.46
CA LYS A 243 7.97 5.34 -3.74
C LYS A 243 7.05 6.50 -4.11
N ASN A 244 5.73 6.33 -4.00
CA ASN A 244 4.79 7.42 -4.25
C ASN A 244 5.06 8.65 -3.38
N VAL A 245 5.22 8.44 -2.07
CA VAL A 245 5.52 9.50 -1.10
C VAL A 245 6.80 10.23 -1.48
N THR A 246 7.83 9.49 -1.94
CA THR A 246 9.13 10.04 -2.31
C THR A 246 9.05 10.84 -3.62
N LEU A 247 8.49 10.24 -4.68
CA LEU A 247 8.38 10.85 -6.00
C LEU A 247 7.50 12.10 -5.99
N ARG A 248 6.38 12.05 -5.28
CA ARG A 248 5.40 13.15 -5.25
C ARG A 248 5.62 14.12 -4.11
N SER A 249 6.55 13.81 -3.20
CA SER A 249 6.73 14.54 -1.94
C SER A 249 5.43 14.66 -1.11
N ASP A 250 4.47 13.76 -1.30
CA ASP A 250 3.18 13.77 -0.63
C ASP A 250 3.25 13.00 0.69
N LYS A 251 3.44 13.73 1.79
CA LYS A 251 3.47 13.17 3.16
C LYS A 251 2.16 13.39 3.90
N LYS A 252 1.08 13.69 3.19
CA LYS A 252 -0.22 13.99 3.81
C LYS A 252 -0.96 12.69 4.12
N LEU A 253 -1.49 12.59 5.33
CA LEU A 253 -2.37 11.49 5.76
C LEU A 253 -3.63 12.08 6.39
N THR A 254 -4.77 11.44 6.17
CA THR A 254 -5.96 11.73 7.00
C THR A 254 -5.73 11.24 8.42
N SER A 255 -6.49 11.78 9.36
CA SER A 255 -6.51 11.35 10.75
C SER A 255 -6.74 9.85 10.89
N PHE A 256 -7.71 9.33 10.14
CA PHE A 256 -8.05 7.91 10.08
C PHE A 256 -6.85 7.08 9.60
N ASN A 257 -6.30 7.40 8.42
CA ASN A 257 -5.18 6.66 7.84
C ASN A 257 -3.92 6.71 8.71
N CYS A 258 -3.66 7.86 9.34
CA CYS A 258 -2.54 8.00 10.27
C CYS A 258 -2.73 7.10 11.50
N ALA A 259 -3.92 7.09 12.11
CA ALA A 259 -4.21 6.27 13.28
C ALA A 259 -4.16 4.77 12.96
N GLU A 260 -4.66 4.37 11.80
CA GLU A 260 -4.67 2.98 11.33
C GLU A 260 -3.26 2.45 11.05
N ILE A 261 -2.43 3.16 10.28
CA ILE A 261 -1.05 2.70 9.99
C ILE A 261 -0.19 2.68 11.26
N LEU A 262 -0.44 3.56 12.24
CA LEU A 262 0.27 3.50 13.52
C LEU A 262 0.14 2.15 14.23
N GLN A 263 -0.89 1.35 13.95
CA GLN A 263 -1.06 0.01 14.52
C GLN A 263 0.07 -0.93 14.08
N LEU A 264 0.71 -0.68 12.94
CA LEU A 264 1.89 -1.42 12.49
C LEU A 264 3.07 -1.26 13.46
N LYS A 265 3.22 -0.11 14.13
CA LYS A 265 4.30 0.08 15.12
C LYS A 265 4.15 -0.86 16.33
N SER A 266 2.91 -1.20 16.70
CA SER A 266 2.61 -2.14 17.78
C SER A 266 2.65 -3.61 17.37
N ARG A 267 2.60 -3.93 16.08
CA ARG A 267 2.52 -5.30 15.55
C ARG A 267 3.86 -5.78 14.99
N ARG A 268 4.90 -5.89 15.82
CA ARG A 268 6.23 -6.38 15.40
C ARG A 268 6.40 -7.88 15.62
N THR A 269 5.43 -8.68 15.17
CA THR A 269 5.39 -10.11 15.49
C THR A 269 5.97 -10.99 14.38
N THR A 270 6.03 -10.50 13.14
CA THR A 270 6.52 -11.28 12.00
C THR A 270 7.59 -10.57 11.16
N ASN A 271 8.32 -11.34 10.34
CA ASN A 271 9.25 -10.80 9.35
C ASN A 271 8.55 -9.81 8.40
N ARG A 272 7.34 -10.15 7.95
CA ARG A 272 6.51 -9.27 7.13
C ARG A 272 6.25 -7.94 7.82
N ASP A 273 5.80 -7.97 9.08
CA ASP A 273 5.45 -6.74 9.78
C ASP A 273 6.69 -5.86 10.03
N ASN A 274 7.81 -6.50 10.39
CA ASN A 274 9.08 -5.79 10.54
C ASN A 274 9.52 -5.14 9.22
N HIS A 275 9.37 -5.84 8.09
CA HIS A 275 9.71 -5.32 6.76
C HIS A 275 8.82 -4.13 6.38
N VAL A 276 7.49 -4.32 6.43
CA VAL A 276 6.52 -3.27 6.12
C VAL A 276 6.75 -2.04 7.00
N LEU A 277 6.95 -2.26 8.30
CA LEU A 277 7.21 -1.17 9.23
C LEU A 277 8.53 -0.46 8.91
N GLN A 278 9.61 -1.18 8.61
CA GLN A 278 10.89 -0.55 8.24
C GLN A 278 10.75 0.35 7.01
N VAL A 279 9.97 -0.07 6.01
CA VAL A 279 9.72 0.71 4.79
C VAL A 279 8.85 1.93 5.07
N LEU A 280 7.79 1.79 5.87
CA LEU A 280 6.82 2.87 6.13
C LEU A 280 7.20 3.78 7.30
N LEU A 281 8.22 3.44 8.09
CA LEU A 281 8.65 4.25 9.23
C LEU A 281 8.95 5.72 8.86
N PRO A 282 9.62 6.03 7.74
CA PRO A 282 9.87 7.42 7.35
C PRO A 282 8.60 8.22 7.06
N LEU A 283 7.56 7.58 6.51
CA LEU A 283 6.25 8.19 6.32
C LEU A 283 5.57 8.44 7.67
N LEU A 284 5.55 7.46 8.56
CA LEU A 284 4.94 7.56 9.89
C LEU A 284 5.59 8.63 10.78
N ASP A 285 6.90 8.85 10.65
CA ASP A 285 7.62 9.81 11.49
C ASP A 285 7.56 11.24 10.95
N LYS A 286 7.21 11.43 9.67
CA LYS A 286 7.22 12.74 8.99
C LYS A 286 5.90 13.08 8.29
N SER A 287 4.82 12.37 8.61
CA SER A 287 3.51 12.61 8.03
C SER A 287 2.89 13.90 8.58
N ASN A 288 2.14 14.58 7.72
CA ASN A 288 1.32 15.72 8.08
C ASN A 288 -0.15 15.29 8.06
N VAL A 289 -0.82 15.37 9.22
CA VAL A 289 -2.25 15.06 9.31
C VAL A 289 -3.06 16.19 8.69
N THR A 290 -3.90 15.88 7.70
CA THR A 290 -4.64 16.87 6.90
C THR A 290 -5.84 17.48 7.61
N ASP A 291 -6.48 16.71 8.48
CA ASP A 291 -7.71 17.03 9.21
C ASP A 291 -7.49 16.89 10.72
N PRO A 292 -6.56 17.66 11.31
CA PRO A 292 -6.07 17.45 12.68
C PRO A 292 -7.16 17.51 13.76
N GLU A 293 -8.29 18.16 13.51
CA GLU A 293 -9.47 18.16 14.38
C GLU A 293 -10.08 16.76 14.62
N ASN A 294 -10.01 15.85 13.64
CA ASN A 294 -10.52 14.50 13.82
C ASN A 294 -9.51 13.58 14.51
N PHE A 295 -8.23 13.96 14.53
CA PHE A 295 -7.15 13.06 14.89
C PHE A 295 -7.22 12.58 16.34
N ALA A 296 -7.66 13.42 17.26
CA ALA A 296 -7.88 13.01 18.65
C ALA A 296 -8.93 11.90 18.75
N LYS A 297 -10.04 12.01 18.00
CA LYS A 297 -11.11 11.00 17.96
C LYS A 297 -10.58 9.68 17.39
N GLU A 298 -9.83 9.73 16.30
CA GLU A 298 -9.27 8.53 15.67
C GLU A 298 -8.27 7.84 16.60
N LEU A 299 -7.32 8.57 17.19
CA LEU A 299 -6.35 7.99 18.13
C LEU A 299 -7.03 7.36 19.35
N MET A 300 -8.06 8.01 19.91
CA MET A 300 -8.79 7.46 21.07
C MET A 300 -9.65 6.25 20.70
N THR A 301 -10.18 6.20 19.47
CA THR A 301 -10.93 5.05 18.97
C THR A 301 -10.03 3.83 18.81
N HIS A 302 -8.84 3.99 18.19
CA HIS A 302 -7.90 2.89 17.97
C HIS A 302 -7.07 2.52 19.21
N TYR A 303 -6.83 3.48 20.11
CA TYR A 303 -5.99 3.30 21.30
C TYR A 303 -6.68 3.85 22.57
N PRO A 304 -7.79 3.23 23.01
CA PRO A 304 -8.63 3.78 24.08
C PRO A 304 -7.99 3.77 25.47
N ASN A 305 -6.97 2.93 25.69
CA ASN A 305 -6.35 2.73 27.00
C ASN A 305 -5.20 3.69 27.30
N CYS A 306 -4.73 4.49 26.32
CA CYS A 306 -3.64 5.46 26.51
C CYS A 306 -2.33 4.82 27.04
N ASP A 307 -2.11 3.53 26.75
CA ASP A 307 -0.95 2.74 27.20
C ASP A 307 0.19 2.74 26.16
N ASN A 308 -0.13 2.95 24.89
CA ASN A 308 0.87 3.04 23.83
C ASN A 308 1.67 4.36 23.92
N LYS A 309 2.90 4.26 24.44
CA LYS A 309 3.83 5.40 24.62
C LYS A 309 4.07 6.22 23.35
N GLN A 310 4.08 5.59 22.17
CA GLN A 310 4.31 6.31 20.91
C GLN A 310 3.09 7.11 20.51
N VAL A 311 1.90 6.51 20.61
CA VAL A 311 0.63 7.21 20.38
C VAL A 311 0.47 8.37 21.35
N LEU A 312 0.78 8.16 22.63
CA LEU A 312 0.76 9.22 23.63
C LEU A 312 1.72 10.36 23.30
N SER A 313 2.95 10.05 22.85
CA SER A 313 3.92 11.06 22.43
C SER A 313 3.39 11.91 21.26
N LEU A 314 2.80 11.26 20.24
CA LEU A 314 2.16 11.94 19.12
C LEU A 314 0.99 12.82 19.57
N PHE A 315 0.12 12.27 20.43
CA PHE A 315 -1.03 12.98 20.99
C PHE A 315 -0.60 14.23 21.77
N MET A 316 0.43 14.10 22.62
CA MET A 316 1.01 15.23 23.35
C MET A 316 1.67 16.25 22.43
N GLY A 317 2.37 15.81 21.38
CA GLY A 317 2.94 16.69 20.36
C GLY A 317 1.87 17.50 19.65
N ALA A 318 0.82 16.83 19.17
CA ALA A 318 -0.31 17.45 18.49
C ALA A 318 -1.06 18.43 19.40
N THR A 319 -1.25 18.09 20.67
CA THR A 319 -1.88 18.98 21.68
C THR A 319 -1.12 20.30 21.84
N LYS A 320 0.22 20.27 21.80
CA LYS A 320 1.05 21.48 21.93
C LYS A 320 1.12 22.32 20.66
N GLN A 321 1.09 21.66 19.50
CA GLN A 321 1.44 22.28 18.22
C GLN A 321 0.20 22.69 17.40
N SER A 322 -0.97 22.11 17.67
CA SER A 322 -2.18 22.31 16.85
C SER A 322 -3.38 22.69 17.71
N GLN A 323 -3.82 23.95 17.58
CA GLN A 323 -5.07 24.42 18.20
C GLN A 323 -6.29 23.70 17.63
N ARG A 324 -6.28 23.34 16.33
CA ARG A 324 -7.36 22.57 15.69
C ARG A 324 -7.49 21.18 16.31
N PHE A 325 -6.37 20.51 16.56
CA PHE A 325 -6.36 19.23 17.27
C PHE A 325 -7.00 19.34 18.66
N LEU A 326 -6.59 20.37 19.43
CA LEU A 326 -7.14 20.62 20.76
C LEU A 326 -8.65 20.85 20.73
N GLN A 327 -9.13 21.71 19.83
CA GLN A 327 -10.56 21.98 19.68
C GLN A 327 -11.34 20.71 19.31
N GLY A 328 -10.81 19.92 18.38
CA GLY A 328 -11.38 18.65 17.99
C GLY A 328 -11.46 17.64 19.14
N TRP A 329 -10.41 17.55 19.97
CA TRP A 329 -10.40 16.72 21.17
C TRP A 329 -11.50 17.14 22.17
N VAL A 330 -11.64 18.44 22.43
CA VAL A 330 -12.69 18.95 23.32
C VAL A 330 -14.08 18.65 22.76
N GLN A 331 -14.28 18.80 21.45
CA GLN A 331 -15.55 18.53 20.78
C GLN A 331 -15.94 17.04 20.80
N CYS A 332 -14.98 16.13 20.64
CA CYS A 332 -15.26 14.69 20.64
C CYS A 332 -15.28 14.07 22.04
N HIS A 333 -14.96 14.83 23.10
CA HIS A 333 -14.92 14.34 24.48
C HIS A 333 -16.22 13.63 24.89
N ASP A 334 -17.37 14.24 24.60
CA ASP A 334 -18.67 13.70 25.02
C ASP A 334 -19.02 12.39 24.31
N GLN A 335 -18.45 12.13 23.13
CA GLN A 335 -18.63 10.88 22.39
C GLN A 335 -17.73 9.76 22.90
N LEU A 336 -16.59 10.11 23.52
CA LEU A 336 -15.53 9.19 23.95
C LEU A 336 -15.09 9.50 25.39
N ILE A 337 -16.05 9.66 26.32
CA ILE A 337 -15.80 10.17 27.67
C ILE A 337 -14.70 9.37 28.38
N GLU A 338 -14.77 8.04 28.37
CA GLU A 338 -13.81 7.21 29.10
C GLU A 338 -12.39 7.29 28.48
N PRO A 339 -12.16 7.00 27.19
CA PRO A 339 -10.85 7.20 26.57
C PRO A 339 -10.33 8.64 26.75
N SER A 340 -11.17 9.63 26.49
CA SER A 340 -10.79 11.05 26.56
C SER A 340 -10.37 11.46 27.98
N THR A 341 -11.03 10.94 29.01
CA THR A 341 -10.64 11.17 30.41
C THR A 341 -9.29 10.51 30.74
N LYS A 342 -9.01 9.31 30.22
CA LYS A 342 -7.69 8.66 30.38
C LYS A 342 -6.58 9.50 29.76
N TYR A 343 -6.76 9.95 28.51
CA TYR A 343 -5.80 10.85 27.85
C TYR A 343 -5.66 12.17 28.62
N LEU A 344 -6.77 12.77 29.07
CA LEU A 344 -6.75 14.02 29.82
C LEU A 344 -5.93 13.88 31.10
N ASN A 345 -6.14 12.81 31.87
CA ASN A 345 -5.41 12.55 33.11
C ASN A 345 -3.91 12.45 32.87
N THR A 346 -3.49 11.73 31.82
CA THR A 346 -2.07 11.55 31.47
C THR A 346 -1.45 12.84 30.95
N VAL A 347 -2.10 13.50 29.98
CA VAL A 347 -1.56 14.71 29.33
C VAL A 347 -1.48 15.88 30.31
N SER A 348 -2.49 16.06 31.17
CA SER A 348 -2.54 17.17 32.13
C SER A 348 -1.47 17.12 33.22
N GLN A 349 -0.87 15.96 33.50
CA GLN A 349 0.32 15.88 34.36
C GLN A 349 1.52 16.62 33.76
N THR A 350 1.61 16.70 32.43
CA THR A 350 2.68 17.40 31.72
C THR A 350 2.24 18.78 31.23
N PHE A 351 0.96 18.94 30.86
CA PHE A 351 0.37 20.19 30.35
C PHE A 351 -0.89 20.58 31.14
N PRO A 352 -0.78 21.07 32.39
CA PRO A 352 -1.95 21.33 33.24
C PRO A 352 -2.95 22.33 32.66
N ALA A 353 -2.49 23.30 31.85
CA ALA A 353 -3.34 24.31 31.21
C ALA A 353 -4.45 23.71 30.32
N ILE A 354 -4.27 22.47 29.85
CA ILE A 354 -5.27 21.74 29.06
C ILE A 354 -6.63 21.63 29.76
N LEU A 355 -6.62 21.55 31.09
CA LEU A 355 -7.81 21.40 31.92
C LEU A 355 -8.76 22.61 31.84
N GLU A 356 -8.25 23.77 31.40
CA GLU A 356 -9.06 24.97 31.24
C GLU A 356 -10.08 24.83 30.10
N TYR A 357 -9.78 24.02 29.08
CA TYR A 357 -10.64 23.81 27.92
C TYR A 357 -11.77 22.80 28.13
N PHE A 358 -11.70 21.97 29.18
CA PHE A 358 -12.68 20.92 29.44
C PHE A 358 -13.84 21.37 30.35
N PRO A 359 -15.06 20.80 30.17
CA PRO A 359 -16.21 21.05 31.03
C PRO A 359 -15.95 20.71 32.50
N LEU A 360 -16.64 21.40 33.41
CA LEU A 360 -16.55 21.15 34.85
C LEU A 360 -16.94 19.71 35.23
N ALA A 361 -17.88 19.11 34.51
CA ALA A 361 -18.30 17.72 34.73
C ALA A 361 -17.14 16.74 34.49
N THR A 362 -16.41 16.92 33.39
CA THR A 362 -15.19 16.16 33.07
C THR A 362 -14.11 16.33 34.14
N LEU A 363 -13.88 17.56 34.60
CA LEU A 363 -12.88 17.82 35.65
C LEU A 363 -13.23 17.15 36.99
N LYS A 364 -14.52 16.96 37.29
CA LYS A 364 -14.97 16.23 38.49
C LYS A 364 -14.75 14.72 38.37
N ALA A 365 -14.84 14.18 37.15
CA ALA A 365 -14.60 12.76 36.89
C ALA A 365 -13.11 12.41 36.77
N SER A 366 -12.24 13.42 36.66
CA SER A 366 -10.79 13.25 36.61
C SER A 366 -10.22 12.99 38.01
N ASN A 367 -9.42 11.93 38.15
CA ASN A 367 -8.70 11.60 39.38
C ASN A 367 -7.35 12.35 39.51
N ASN A 368 -7.19 13.48 38.79
CA ASN A 368 -5.95 14.24 38.75
C ASN A 368 -5.99 15.41 39.76
N GLU A 369 -4.93 15.58 40.56
CA GLU A 369 -4.75 16.71 41.49
C GLU A 369 -4.84 18.08 40.79
N PHE A 370 -4.25 18.21 39.59
CA PHE A 370 -4.35 19.43 38.77
C PHE A 370 -5.79 19.70 38.33
N ALA A 371 -6.59 18.66 38.08
CA ALA A 371 -8.01 18.81 37.76
C ALA A 371 -8.80 19.31 38.98
N ALA A 372 -8.51 18.79 40.18
CA ALA A 372 -9.09 19.28 41.43
C ALA A 372 -8.73 20.75 41.71
N LEU A 373 -7.48 21.14 41.49
CA LEU A 373 -7.02 22.53 41.62
C LEU A 373 -7.71 23.45 40.60
N THR A 374 -7.81 23.01 39.35
CA THR A 374 -8.49 23.77 38.28
C THR A 374 -9.98 23.90 38.57
N LEU A 375 -10.62 22.85 39.11
CA LEU A 375 -12.02 22.88 39.53
C LEU A 375 -12.24 23.90 40.65
N ARG A 376 -11.35 23.93 41.66
CA ARG A 376 -11.37 24.93 42.74
C ARG A 376 -11.20 26.35 42.19
N LYS A 377 -10.23 26.57 41.30
CA LYS A 377 -10.02 27.87 40.61
C LYS A 377 -11.29 28.31 39.87
N LYS A 378 -11.87 27.45 39.01
CA LYS A 378 -13.09 27.77 38.25
C LYS A 378 -14.29 28.04 39.16
N THR A 379 -14.40 27.32 40.28
CA THR A 379 -15.48 27.52 41.26
C THR A 379 -15.31 28.85 42.01
N LEU A 380 -14.09 29.18 42.45
CA LEU A 380 -13.77 30.44 43.12
C LEU A 380 -14.07 31.65 42.23
N VAL A 381 -13.68 31.59 40.94
CA VAL A 381 -13.98 32.66 39.97
C VAL A 381 -15.50 32.85 39.83
N LYS A 382 -16.28 31.77 39.70
CA LYS A 382 -17.75 31.86 39.61
C LYS A 382 -18.36 32.45 40.89
N SER A 383 -17.86 32.07 42.07
CA SER A 383 -18.34 32.61 43.35
C SER A 383 -17.98 34.09 43.51
N SER A 384 -16.78 34.50 43.10
CA SER A 384 -16.34 35.91 43.13
C SER A 384 -17.19 36.79 42.20
N ILE A 385 -17.50 36.32 40.99
CA ILE A 385 -18.40 37.03 40.06
C ILE A 385 -19.80 37.17 40.68
N ARG A 386 -20.36 36.09 41.23
CA ARG A 386 -21.68 36.13 41.90
C ARG A 386 -21.70 37.13 43.06
N PHE A 387 -20.66 37.15 43.87
CA PHE A 387 -20.53 38.10 44.99
C PHE A 387 -20.48 39.56 44.49
N THR A 388 -19.71 39.81 43.43
CA THR A 388 -19.62 41.15 42.80
C THR A 388 -20.97 41.60 42.25
N VAL A 389 -21.74 40.70 41.62
CA VAL A 389 -23.08 40.99 41.12
C VAL A 389 -24.06 41.29 42.27
N ILE A 390 -24.01 40.54 43.37
CA ILE A 390 -24.85 40.80 44.55
C ILE A 390 -24.53 42.17 45.14
N LEU A 391 -23.25 42.54 45.27
CA LEU A 391 -22.84 43.86 45.75
C LEU A 391 -23.32 44.98 44.82
N ALA A 392 -23.22 44.79 43.50
CA ALA A 392 -23.72 45.75 42.53
C ALA A 392 -25.25 45.93 42.65
N LEU A 393 -26.00 44.84 42.79
CA LEU A 393 -27.46 44.89 42.99
C LEU A 393 -27.84 45.55 44.31
N ALA A 394 -27.12 45.26 45.39
CA ALA A 394 -27.33 45.89 46.70
C ALA A 394 -27.02 47.39 46.64
N ALA A 395 -25.94 47.78 45.97
CA ALA A 395 -25.60 49.19 45.74
C ALA A 395 -26.68 49.90 44.91
N VAL A 396 -27.14 49.29 43.81
CA VAL A 396 -28.23 49.83 42.99
C VAL A 396 -29.51 49.97 43.82
N ALA A 397 -29.90 48.95 44.59
CA ALA A 397 -31.08 49.00 45.45
C ALA A 397 -30.98 50.11 46.51
N TYR A 398 -29.81 50.27 47.12
CA TYR A 398 -29.54 51.35 48.07
C TYR A 398 -29.66 52.74 47.41
N PHE A 399 -29.08 52.93 46.23
CA PHE A 399 -29.16 54.20 45.50
C PHE A 399 -30.56 54.50 44.95
N VAL A 400 -31.35 53.46 44.61
CA VAL A 400 -32.76 53.61 44.23
C VAL A 400 -33.63 53.98 45.42
N GLN A 401 -33.35 53.47 46.63
CA GLN A 401 -34.06 53.85 47.85
C GLN A 401 -33.72 55.26 48.36
N MET A 402 -32.58 55.83 47.95
CA MET A 402 -32.17 57.18 48.32
C MET A 402 -32.65 58.28 47.35
N LYS A 403 -33.29 57.91 46.25
CA LYS A 403 -34.10 58.83 45.43
C LYS A 403 -35.54 58.79 45.90
#